data_AF-A0A7C7HQM9-F1
#
_entry.id   AF-A0A7C7HQM9-F1
#
_cell.length_a   1.000
_cell.length_b   1.000
_cell.length_c   1.000
_cell.angle_alpha   90.00
_cell.angle_beta   90.00
_cell.angle_gamma   90.00
#
_symmetry.space_group_name_H-M   'P 1'
#
loop_
_entity.id
_entity.type
_entity.pdbx_description
1 polymer ?
#
loop_
_entity_poly.entity_id
_entity_poly.type
_entity_poly.pdbx_seq_one_letter_code
_entity_poly.pdbx_strand_id
1 'polypeptide(L)'
;MKFTIFPKFIFLTTLFVVVLSGVTLYVFNHFRVTYYEGHASAQLATAVVGSGGMIEAAAAAGPLEARNALSLFSMFPFALCVEMTLPSGTVHRWPPINCTIIREEKYPLNYPGVFSNGGDLRVWVSHKWIKDQVFGEI
;
A
#
# COMPACT_ATOMS: atom_id res chain seq x y z
N MET A 1 16.99 52.02 14.55
CA MET A 1 17.66 51.19 15.58
C MET A 1 18.60 50.21 14.89
N LYS A 2 19.91 50.28 15.16
CA LYS A 2 20.93 49.41 14.56
C LYS A 2 20.98 48.12 15.37
N PHE A 3 20.49 47.00 14.81
CA PHE A 3 20.62 45.70 15.48
C PHE A 3 22.11 45.38 15.66
N THR A 4 22.54 45.30 16.92
CA THR A 4 23.88 44.85 17.32
C THR A 4 24.12 43.42 16.83
N ILE A 5 25.38 42.99 16.76
CA ILE A 5 25.76 41.67 16.20
C ILE A 5 25.07 40.51 16.93
N PHE A 6 24.84 40.66 18.23
CA PHE A 6 24.27 39.62 19.11
C PHE A 6 22.82 39.22 18.77
N PRO A 7 21.84 40.14 18.64
CA PRO A 7 20.48 39.77 18.24
C PRO A 7 20.39 39.20 16.81
N LYS A 8 21.28 39.60 15.89
CA LYS A 8 21.34 38.97 14.55
C LYS A 8 21.78 37.51 14.62
N PHE A 9 22.75 37.21 15.48
CA PHE A 9 23.21 35.85 15.71
C PHE A 9 22.10 34.96 16.28
N ILE A 10 21.39 35.44 17.31
CA ILE A 10 20.25 34.72 17.91
C ILE A 10 19.15 34.46 16.87
N PHE A 11 18.84 35.47 16.03
CA PHE A 11 17.83 35.30 14.99
C PHE A 11 18.24 34.24 13.95
N LEU A 12 19.49 34.28 13.49
CA LEU A 12 20.04 33.31 12.55
C LEU A 12 20.06 31.89 13.11
N THR A 13 20.49 31.71 14.37
CA THR A 13 20.52 30.38 15.00
C THR A 13 19.11 29.85 15.24
N THR A 14 18.17 30.70 15.65
CA THR A 14 16.76 30.30 15.82
C THR A 14 16.15 29.89 14.48
N LEU A 15 16.37 30.68 13.43
CA LEU A 15 15.90 30.35 12.08
C LEU A 15 16.50 29.02 11.59
N PHE A 16 17.79 28.79 11.84
CA PHE A 16 18.46 27.54 11.50
C PHE A 16 17.86 26.32 12.24
N VAL A 17 17.57 26.45 13.54
CA VAL A 17 16.92 25.39 14.34
C VAL A 17 15.51 25.09 13.83
N VAL A 18 14.73 26.11 13.48
CA VAL A 18 13.37 25.93 12.94
C VAL A 18 13.43 25.20 11.59
N VAL A 19 14.33 25.61 10.70
CA VAL A 19 14.51 24.97 9.39
C VAL A 19 14.98 23.52 9.56
N LEU A 20 15.98 23.25 10.39
CA LEU A 20 16.47 21.89 10.65
C LEU A 20 15.38 20.98 11.24
N SER A 21 14.60 21.49 12.18
CA SER A 21 13.49 20.75 12.79
C SER A 21 12.44 20.40 11.73
N GLY A 22 12.07 21.36 10.89
CA GLY A 22 11.11 21.14 9.80
C GLY A 22 11.60 20.13 8.78
N VAL A 23 12.86 20.22 8.34
CA VAL A 23 13.45 19.26 7.40
C VAL A 23 13.53 17.85 8.01
N THR A 24 13.92 17.74 9.28
CA THR A 24 14.01 16.45 9.97
C THR A 24 12.64 15.77 10.06
N LEU A 25 11.60 16.53 10.45
CA LEU A 25 10.22 16.03 10.49
C LEU A 25 9.73 15.60 9.11
N TYR A 26 10.02 16.37 8.08
CA TYR A 26 9.65 16.02 6.70
C TYR A 26 10.30 14.71 6.25
N VAL A 27 11.62 14.57 6.44
CA VAL A 27 12.37 13.35 6.08
C VAL A 27 11.87 12.16 6.89
N PHE A 28 11.60 12.34 8.18
CA PHE A 28 11.10 11.29 9.05
C PHE A 28 9.71 10.78 8.61
N ASN A 29 8.78 11.69 8.33
CA ASN A 29 7.45 11.33 7.82
C ASN A 29 7.54 10.63 6.47
N HIS A 30 8.39 11.12 5.56
CA HIS A 30 8.60 10.48 4.26
C HIS A 30 9.16 9.06 4.41
N PHE A 31 10.15 8.86 5.27
CA PHE A 31 10.71 7.54 5.57
C PHE A 31 9.65 6.58 6.10
N ARG A 32 8.78 7.04 7.01
CA ARG A 32 7.72 6.21 7.57
C ARG A 32 6.71 5.78 6.52
N VAL A 33 6.30 6.66 5.60
CA VAL A 33 5.41 6.28 4.48
C VAL A 33 6.02 5.11 3.70
N THR A 34 7.27 5.25 3.27
CA THR A 34 7.98 4.19 2.53
C THR A 34 8.11 2.90 3.34
N TYR A 35 8.34 3.00 4.65
CA TYR A 35 8.40 1.86 5.54
C TYR A 35 7.07 1.08 5.59
N TYR A 36 5.94 1.76 5.77
CA TYR A 36 4.62 1.09 5.80
C TYR A 36 4.20 0.57 4.42
N GLU A 37 4.55 1.24 3.33
CA GLU A 37 4.39 0.70 1.96
C GLU A 37 5.19 -0.59 1.78
N GLY A 38 6.43 -0.61 2.27
CA GLY A 38 7.28 -1.80 2.30
C GLY A 38 6.68 -2.93 3.15
N HIS A 39 6.13 -2.60 4.32
CA HIS A 39 5.52 -3.57 5.21
C HIS A 39 4.26 -4.20 4.59
N ALA A 40 3.37 -3.37 4.04
CA ALA A 40 2.15 -3.81 3.37
C ALA A 40 2.46 -4.70 2.15
N SER A 41 3.44 -4.30 1.33
CA SER A 41 3.85 -5.09 0.16
C SER A 41 4.49 -6.42 0.54
N ALA A 42 5.29 -6.48 1.60
CA ALA A 42 5.90 -7.71 2.10
C ALA A 42 4.86 -8.69 2.68
N GLN A 43 3.90 -8.19 3.45
CA GLN A 43 2.79 -9.01 3.98
C GLN A 43 1.95 -9.58 2.84
N LEU A 44 1.60 -8.76 1.85
CA LEU A 44 0.85 -9.22 0.68
C LEU A 44 1.64 -10.22 -0.15
N ALA A 45 2.92 -9.96 -0.43
CA ALA A 45 3.75 -10.91 -1.19
C ALA A 45 3.78 -12.29 -0.53
N THR A 46 3.92 -12.35 0.80
CA THR A 46 3.88 -13.59 1.57
C THR A 46 2.53 -14.29 1.45
N ALA A 47 1.44 -13.53 1.58
CA ALA A 47 0.08 -14.06 1.46
C ALA A 47 -0.21 -14.57 0.04
N VAL A 48 0.22 -13.84 -0.99
CA VAL A 48 0.07 -14.21 -2.40
C VAL A 48 0.80 -15.51 -2.71
N VAL A 49 2.07 -15.64 -2.30
CA VAL A 49 2.85 -16.86 -2.51
C VAL A 49 2.25 -18.03 -1.71
N GLY A 50 1.83 -17.79 -0.47
CA GLY A 50 1.25 -18.83 0.39
C GLY A 50 -0.14 -19.31 -0.03
N SER A 51 -0.94 -18.45 -0.69
CA SER A 51 -2.31 -18.77 -1.11
C SER A 51 -2.47 -19.08 -2.60
N GLY A 52 -1.44 -18.84 -3.42
CA GLY A 52 -1.52 -18.96 -4.89
C GLY A 52 -2.06 -20.30 -5.37
N GLY A 53 -1.53 -21.41 -4.85
CA GLY A 53 -2.01 -22.75 -5.22
C GLY A 53 -3.46 -23.03 -4.78
N MET A 54 -3.88 -22.49 -3.64
CA MET A 54 -5.26 -22.64 -3.16
C MET A 54 -6.24 -21.80 -3.98
N ILE A 55 -5.86 -20.57 -4.33
CA ILE A 55 -6.66 -19.68 -5.20
C ILE A 55 -6.79 -20.28 -6.59
N GLU A 56 -5.72 -20.86 -7.13
CA GLU A 56 -5.73 -21.54 -8.42
C GLU A 56 -6.66 -22.77 -8.41
N ALA A 57 -6.58 -23.62 -7.38
CA ALA A 57 -7.46 -24.76 -7.23
C ALA A 57 -8.94 -24.33 -7.11
N ALA A 58 -9.22 -23.28 -6.34
CA ALA A 58 -10.57 -22.71 -6.22
C ALA A 58 -11.06 -22.13 -7.55
N ALA A 59 -10.19 -21.51 -8.34
CA ALA A 59 -10.54 -21.01 -9.67
C ALA A 59 -10.87 -22.14 -10.66
N ALA A 60 -10.20 -23.28 -10.56
CA ALA A 60 -10.52 -24.46 -11.35
C ALA A 60 -11.87 -25.09 -10.97
N ALA A 61 -12.26 -25.01 -9.69
CA ALA A 61 -13.54 -25.52 -9.20
C ALA A 61 -14.74 -24.62 -9.57
N GLY A 62 -14.54 -23.30 -9.60
CA GLY A 62 -15.53 -22.39 -10.20
C GLY A 62 -15.36 -20.92 -9.84
N PRO A 63 -16.14 -20.03 -10.50
CA PRO A 63 -16.02 -18.58 -10.34
C PRO A 63 -16.43 -18.09 -8.94
N LEU A 64 -17.33 -18.80 -8.25
CA LEU A 64 -17.73 -18.47 -6.88
C LEU A 64 -16.63 -18.84 -5.88
N GLU A 65 -16.02 -20.02 -6.07
CA GLU A 65 -14.93 -20.49 -5.22
C GLU A 65 -13.67 -19.62 -5.40
N ALA A 66 -13.34 -19.22 -6.63
CA ALA A 66 -12.29 -18.25 -6.90
C ALA A 66 -12.48 -16.96 -6.08
N ARG A 67 -13.70 -16.42 -6.08
CA ARG A 67 -14.04 -15.18 -5.33
C ARG A 67 -13.94 -15.36 -3.82
N ASN A 68 -14.37 -16.51 -3.31
CA ASN A 68 -14.24 -16.83 -1.89
C ASN A 68 -12.77 -17.03 -1.48
N ALA A 69 -11.94 -17.62 -2.33
CA ALA A 69 -10.51 -17.72 -2.06
C ALA A 69 -9.85 -16.32 -2.05
N LEU A 70 -10.23 -15.44 -2.97
CA LEU A 70 -9.77 -14.05 -3.00
C LEU A 70 -10.24 -13.23 -1.80
N SER A 71 -11.30 -13.63 -1.09
CA SER A 71 -11.73 -12.94 0.13
C SER A 71 -10.74 -13.07 1.27
N LEU A 72 -9.78 -14.01 1.22
CA LEU A 72 -8.72 -14.12 2.22
C LEU A 72 -7.92 -12.81 2.35
N PHE A 73 -7.78 -12.05 1.27
CA PHE A 73 -7.10 -10.75 1.30
C PHE A 73 -7.88 -9.67 2.06
N SER A 74 -9.15 -9.89 2.42
CA SER A 74 -9.91 -9.00 3.29
C SER A 74 -9.36 -8.92 4.71
N MET A 75 -8.50 -9.87 5.10
CA MET A 75 -7.82 -9.85 6.39
C MET A 75 -6.79 -8.72 6.50
N PHE A 76 -6.34 -8.17 5.35
CA PHE A 76 -5.43 -7.03 5.32
C PHE A 76 -6.25 -5.73 5.33
N PRO A 77 -6.13 -4.90 6.37
CA PRO A 77 -6.95 -3.69 6.51
C PRO A 77 -6.65 -2.64 5.43
N PHE A 78 -5.52 -2.78 4.73
CA PHE A 78 -5.09 -1.90 3.64
C PHE A 78 -5.40 -2.46 2.25
N ALA A 79 -5.85 -3.72 2.11
CA ALA A 79 -6.21 -4.28 0.82
C ALA A 79 -7.66 -3.90 0.46
N LEU A 80 -7.82 -3.08 -0.58
CA LEU A 80 -9.12 -2.57 -1.00
C LEU A 80 -9.81 -3.49 -2.01
N CYS A 81 -9.02 -4.05 -2.93
CA CYS A 81 -9.55 -4.85 -4.03
C CYS A 81 -8.47 -5.78 -4.56
N VAL A 82 -8.87 -6.98 -4.98
CA VAL A 82 -7.99 -7.98 -5.57
C VAL A 82 -8.59 -8.43 -6.89
N GLU A 83 -7.76 -8.46 -7.93
CA GLU A 83 -8.11 -8.93 -9.26
C GLU A 83 -7.21 -10.09 -9.65
N MET A 84 -7.80 -11.24 -9.91
CA MET A 84 -7.13 -12.39 -10.52
C MET A 84 -7.46 -12.40 -12.01
N THR A 85 -6.44 -12.55 -12.84
CA THR A 85 -6.60 -12.73 -14.29
C THR A 85 -6.05 -14.08 -14.67
N LEU A 86 -6.90 -14.98 -15.17
CA LEU A 86 -6.46 -16.26 -15.69
C LEU A 86 -5.91 -16.11 -17.12
N PRO A 87 -5.10 -17.08 -17.59
CA PRO A 87 -4.61 -17.12 -18.97
C PRO A 87 -5.72 -17.13 -20.03
N SER A 88 -6.90 -17.66 -19.66
CA SER A 88 -8.11 -17.65 -20.49
C SER A 88 -8.72 -16.25 -20.69
N GLY A 89 -8.20 -15.23 -20.00
CA GLY A 89 -8.76 -13.87 -19.96
C GLY A 89 -9.91 -13.71 -18.98
N THR A 90 -10.29 -14.75 -18.23
CA THR A 90 -11.32 -14.63 -17.19
C THR A 90 -10.78 -13.88 -15.98
N VAL A 91 -11.52 -12.86 -15.55
CA VAL A 91 -11.15 -12.03 -14.40
C VAL A 91 -12.06 -12.34 -13.21
N HIS A 92 -11.46 -12.71 -12.08
CA HIS A 92 -12.15 -12.81 -10.80
C HIS A 92 -11.75 -11.65 -9.90
N ARG A 93 -12.70 -11.14 -9.12
CA ARG A 93 -12.49 -9.98 -8.26
C ARG A 93 -13.05 -10.20 -6.88
N TRP A 94 -12.36 -9.65 -5.89
CA TRP A 94 -12.89 -9.49 -4.55
C TRP A 94 -12.57 -8.07 -4.04
N PRO A 95 -13.55 -7.31 -3.51
CA PRO A 95 -14.99 -7.55 -3.58
C PRO A 95 -15.50 -7.67 -5.04
N PRO A 96 -16.73 -8.18 -5.29
CA PRO A 96 -17.26 -8.43 -6.64
C PRO A 96 -17.70 -7.15 -7.36
N ILE A 97 -16.88 -6.10 -7.28
CA ILE A 97 -17.07 -4.80 -7.92
C ILE A 97 -15.85 -4.48 -8.77
N ASN A 98 -15.98 -3.51 -9.67
CA ASN A 98 -14.82 -3.04 -10.41
C ASN A 98 -13.89 -2.27 -9.46
N CYS A 99 -12.62 -2.65 -9.40
CA CYS A 99 -11.66 -2.00 -8.51
C CYS A 99 -11.53 -0.50 -8.80
N THR A 100 -11.84 -0.04 -10.02
CA THR A 100 -11.84 1.38 -10.39
C THR A 100 -12.90 2.22 -9.68
N ILE A 101 -14.00 1.62 -9.21
CA ILE A 101 -15.11 2.33 -8.54
C ILE A 101 -14.70 2.86 -7.16
N ILE A 102 -13.74 2.20 -6.51
CA ILE A 102 -13.22 2.61 -5.20
C ILE A 102 -12.48 3.94 -5.38
N ARG A 103 -13.05 5.03 -4.85
CA ARG A 103 -12.54 6.41 -5.03
C ARG A 103 -11.33 6.75 -4.14
N GLU A 104 -10.97 5.85 -3.24
CA GLU A 104 -9.86 6.04 -2.31
C GLU A 104 -8.51 6.10 -3.04
N GLU A 105 -7.59 6.91 -2.51
CA GLU A 105 -6.21 6.98 -3.00
C GLU A 105 -5.56 5.62 -2.79
N LYS A 106 -5.12 5.00 -3.89
CA LYS A 106 -4.66 3.62 -3.92
C LYS A 106 -3.58 3.41 -4.96
N TYR A 107 -2.75 2.40 -4.76
CA TYR A 107 -1.75 1.97 -5.72
C TYR A 107 -1.84 0.46 -5.97
N PRO A 108 -1.54 -0.01 -7.19
CA PRO A 108 -1.58 -1.43 -7.51
C PRO A 108 -0.25 -2.10 -7.15
N LEU A 109 -0.33 -3.27 -6.53
CA LEU A 109 0.74 -4.25 -6.48
C LEU A 109 0.41 -5.37 -7.47
N ASN A 110 1.28 -5.55 -8.46
CA ASN A 110 1.11 -6.56 -9.50
C ASN A 110 2.01 -7.76 -9.18
N TYR A 111 1.42 -8.94 -9.20
CA TYR A 111 2.09 -10.21 -9.05
C TYR A 111 1.85 -11.05 -10.31
N PRO A 112 2.71 -10.90 -11.33
CA PRO A 112 2.57 -11.64 -12.57
C PRO A 112 2.99 -13.10 -12.42
N GLY A 113 2.32 -14.01 -13.12
CA GLY A 113 2.68 -15.42 -13.18
C GLY A 113 2.70 -16.13 -11.83
N VAL A 114 1.86 -15.70 -10.88
CA VAL A 114 1.77 -16.33 -9.55
C VAL A 114 1.12 -17.71 -9.62
N PHE A 115 0.20 -17.88 -10.56
CA PHE A 115 -0.51 -19.14 -10.75
C PHE A 115 0.28 -20.05 -11.67
N SER A 116 0.23 -21.37 -11.44
CA SER A 116 0.99 -22.35 -12.22
C SER A 116 0.58 -22.38 -13.69
N ASN A 117 -0.67 -22.01 -13.99
CA ASN A 117 -1.17 -21.81 -15.34
C ASN A 117 -0.67 -20.52 -16.03
N GLY A 118 0.06 -19.63 -15.34
CA GLY A 118 0.56 -18.36 -15.86
C GLY A 118 -0.39 -17.17 -15.66
N GLY A 119 -1.40 -17.31 -14.80
CA GLY A 119 -2.28 -16.20 -14.43
C GLY A 119 -1.62 -15.19 -13.47
N ASP A 120 -2.21 -13.99 -13.44
CA ASP A 120 -1.72 -12.86 -12.66
C ASP A 120 -2.66 -12.51 -11.51
N LEU A 121 -2.09 -11.92 -10.46
CA LEU A 121 -2.84 -11.36 -9.35
C LEU A 121 -2.46 -9.89 -9.16
N ARG A 122 -3.45 -9.01 -9.04
CA ARG A 122 -3.28 -7.59 -8.72
C ARG A 122 -4.01 -7.26 -7.45
N VAL A 123 -3.31 -6.64 -6.50
CA VAL A 123 -3.90 -6.15 -5.24
C VAL A 123 -3.85 -4.63 -5.24
N TRP A 124 -4.98 -3.98 -5.00
CA TRP A 124 -5.08 -2.54 -4.82
C TRP A 124 -4.97 -2.20 -3.34
N VAL A 125 -3.92 -1.47 -2.98
CA VAL A 125 -3.61 -1.09 -1.60
C VAL A 125 -4.04 0.35 -1.35
N SER A 126 -4.69 0.59 -0.21
CA SER A 126 -5.04 1.94 0.23
C SER A 126 -3.78 2.73 0.60
N HIS A 127 -3.52 3.78 -0.17
CA HIS A 127 -2.50 4.76 0.15
C HIS A 127 -2.97 5.67 1.30
N LYS A 128 -4.29 5.89 1.42
CA LYS A 128 -4.87 6.64 2.53
C LYS A 128 -4.60 5.96 3.87
N TRP A 129 -4.80 4.64 3.95
CA TRP A 129 -4.53 3.86 5.16
C TRP A 129 -3.08 4.00 5.61
N ILE A 130 -2.13 3.96 4.66
CA ILE A 130 -0.70 4.15 4.94
C ILE A 130 -0.43 5.53 5.50
N LYS A 131 -0.97 6.59 4.88
CA LYS A 131 -0.88 7.95 5.40
C LYS A 131 -1.47 8.04 6.81
N ASP A 132 -2.62 7.43 7.05
CA ASP A 132 -3.29 7.45 8.35
C ASP A 132 -2.44 6.74 9.43
N GLN A 133 -1.70 5.67 9.12
CA GLN A 133 -0.73 5.06 10.05
C GLN A 133 0.46 5.99 10.36
N VAL A 134 0.95 6.72 9.35
CA VAL A 134 2.07 7.65 9.56
C VAL A 134 1.64 8.85 10.39
N PHE A 135 0.51 9.48 10.06
CA PHE A 135 0.05 10.70 10.72
C PHE A 135 -0.72 10.47 12.02
N GLY A 136 -1.30 9.28 12.22
CA GLY A 136 -2.03 8.95 13.45
C GLY A 136 -1.14 8.62 14.66
N GLU A 137 0.16 8.39 14.45
CA GLU A 137 1.14 8.10 15.51
C GLU A 137 1.92 9.34 16.01
N ILE A 138 1.60 10.54 15.52
CA ILE A 138 2.23 11.82 15.90
C ILE A 138 1.27 12.63 16.76
#